data_AF-A0A7R9MQ31-F1
#
_entry.id   AF-A0A7R9MQ31-F1
#
_cell.length_a   1.000
_cell.length_b   1.000
_cell.length_c   1.000
_cell.angle_alpha   90.00
_cell.angle_beta   90.00
_cell.angle_gamma   90.00
#
_symmetry.space_group_name_H-M   'P 1'
#
loop_
_entity.id
_entity.type
_entity.pdbx_description
1 polymer ?
#
loop_
_entity_poly.entity_id
_entity_poly.type
_entity_poly.pdbx_seq_one_letter_code
_entity_poly.pdbx_strand_id
1 'polypeptide(L)'
;MELKGQMIHCPETHCLLFLGSPIVKGLQSMTSRGLYISDIPIHDATRDLILIEEQSRAQESLKRRMDKLKNTIQSANQAVEIERKKNVDLLNLIFPANV
;
A
#
# COMPACT_ATOMS: atom_id res chain seq x y z
N MET A 1 -18.53 15.99 14.07
CA MET A 1 -17.06 15.90 13.93
C MET A 1 -16.54 15.30 15.23
N GLU A 2 -15.75 14.22 15.16
CA GLU A 2 -15.19 13.56 16.34
C GLU A 2 -13.74 13.98 16.51
N LEU A 3 -13.36 14.34 17.74
CA LEU A 3 -12.01 14.75 18.11
C LEU A 3 -11.48 13.78 19.16
N LYS A 4 -10.22 13.35 19.01
CA LYS A 4 -9.50 12.57 20.02
C LYS A 4 -8.42 13.45 20.63
N GLY A 5 -8.33 13.48 21.95
CA GLY A 5 -7.38 14.37 22.60
C GLY A 5 -7.31 14.18 24.11
N GLN A 6 -6.67 15.15 24.75
CA GLN A 6 -6.39 15.22 26.17
C GLN A 6 -6.96 16.52 26.74
N MET A 7 -7.50 16.44 27.96
CA MET A 7 -7.81 17.60 28.79
C MET A 7 -6.59 17.93 29.67
N ILE A 8 -6.20 19.20 29.71
CA ILE A 8 -5.07 19.72 30.48
C ILE A 8 -5.60 20.80 31.41
N HIS A 9 -5.30 20.71 32.70
CA HIS A 9 -5.63 21.77 33.64
C HIS A 9 -4.56 22.88 33.59
N CYS A 10 -5.00 24.11 33.35
CA CYS A 10 -4.17 25.31 33.30
C CYS A 10 -4.42 26.14 34.58
N PRO A 11 -3.57 26.00 35.61
CA PRO A 11 -3.82 26.62 36.92
C PRO A 11 -3.76 28.15 36.90
N GLU A 12 -2.95 28.75 36.02
CA GLU A 12 -2.77 30.21 35.92
C GLU A 12 -4.05 30.93 35.49
N THR A 13 -4.88 30.25 34.68
CA THR A 13 -6.13 30.79 34.12
C THR A 13 -7.37 30.08 34.66
N HIS A 14 -7.21 29.14 35.59
CA HIS A 14 -8.28 28.29 36.15
C HIS A 14 -9.18 27.67 35.07
N CYS A 15 -8.60 27.19 33.98
CA CYS A 15 -9.35 26.61 32.86
C CYS A 15 -8.86 25.20 32.49
N LEU A 16 -9.68 24.50 31.70
CA LEU A 16 -9.32 23.23 31.08
C LEU A 16 -9.07 23.46 29.59
N LEU A 17 -7.85 23.17 29.13
CA LEU A 17 -7.47 23.18 27.73
C LEU A 17 -7.70 21.79 27.13
N PHE A 18 -8.48 21.70 26.05
CA PHE A 18 -8.57 20.49 25.25
C PHE A 18 -7.59 20.57 24.08
N LEU A 19 -6.62 19.65 24.04
CA LEU A 19 -5.69 19.48 22.93
C LEU A 19 -6.01 18.16 22.23
N GLY A 20 -6.35 18.20 20.94
CA GLY A 20 -6.70 17.00 20.20
C GLY A 20 -6.69 17.18 18.69
N SER A 21 -6.85 16.05 18.01
CA SER A 21 -6.82 15.93 16.56
C SER A 21 -8.12 15.30 16.04
N PRO A 22 -8.58 15.66 14.83
CA PRO A 22 -9.80 15.10 14.26
C PRO A 22 -9.63 13.61 13.93
N ILE A 23 -10.67 12.82 14.20
CA ILE A 23 -10.73 11.42 13.79
C ILE A 23 -11.26 11.35 12.36
N VAL A 24 -10.36 11.10 11.41
CA VAL A 24 -10.65 10.99 9.97
C VAL A 24 -9.93 9.78 9.38
N LYS A 25 -10.51 9.18 8.32
CA LYS A 25 -9.97 8.00 7.63
C LYS A 25 -9.77 8.36 6.16
N GLY A 26 -8.53 8.62 5.76
CA GLY A 26 -8.19 9.08 4.41
C GLY A 26 -8.65 10.49 4.04
N LEU A 27 -8.20 10.96 2.87
CA LEU A 27 -8.41 12.33 2.41
C LEU A 27 -9.87 12.62 2.05
N GLN A 28 -10.58 11.64 1.50
CA GLN A 28 -11.98 11.79 1.09
C GLN A 28 -12.89 12.10 2.29
N SER A 29 -12.65 11.46 3.44
CA SER A 29 -13.39 11.70 4.67
C SER A 29 -13.15 13.12 5.20
N MET A 30 -11.91 13.63 5.09
CA MET A 30 -11.58 15.00 5.47
C MET A 30 -12.36 16.01 4.63
N THR A 31 -12.29 15.90 3.30
CA THR A 31 -12.97 16.84 2.40
C THR A 31 -14.50 16.80 2.56
N SER A 32 -15.08 15.61 2.81
CA SER A 32 -16.53 15.51 3.10
C SER A 32 -16.96 16.22 4.38
N ARG A 33 -16.01 16.50 5.29
CA ARG A 33 -16.22 17.24 6.54
C ARG A 33 -15.74 18.68 6.46
N GLY A 34 -15.33 19.17 5.28
CA GLY A 34 -14.79 20.52 5.09
C GLY A 34 -13.39 20.73 5.65
N LEU A 35 -12.66 19.64 5.94
CA LEU A 35 -11.28 19.69 6.40
C LEU A 35 -10.31 19.40 5.27
N TYR A 36 -9.14 19.99 5.35
CA TYR A 36 -8.04 19.85 4.41
C TYR A 36 -6.77 19.40 5.14
N ILE A 37 -5.82 18.84 4.39
CA ILE A 37 -4.54 18.39 4.97
C ILE A 37 -3.74 19.53 5.59
N SER A 38 -3.95 20.77 5.12
CA SER A 38 -3.38 21.99 5.68
C SER A 38 -3.86 22.28 7.10
N ASP A 39 -5.04 21.78 7.48
CA ASP A 39 -5.65 22.01 8.78
C ASP A 39 -5.03 21.10 9.86
N ILE A 40 -4.27 20.08 9.46
CA ILE A 40 -3.51 19.22 10.35
C ILE A 40 -2.04 19.71 10.40
N PRO A 41 -1.55 20.16 11.57
CA PRO A 41 -0.19 20.65 11.72
C PRO A 41 0.87 19.62 11.34
N ILE A 42 2.05 20.09 10.89
CA ILE A 42 3.15 19.20 10.46
C ILE A 42 3.74 18.34 11.58
N HIS A 43 3.58 18.75 12.84
CA HIS A 43 4.07 17.99 14.00
C HIS A 43 3.05 16.94 14.48
N ASP A 44 1.83 16.97 13.94
CA ASP A 44 0.80 16.00 14.27
C ASP A 44 0.99 14.74 13.41
N ALA A 45 1.34 13.63 14.06
CA ALA A 45 1.57 12.34 13.40
C ALA A 45 0.34 11.81 12.64
N THR A 46 -0.89 12.27 12.96
CA THR A 46 -2.10 11.88 12.23
C THR A 46 -2.04 12.30 10.76
N ARG A 47 -1.36 13.41 10.45
CA ARG A 47 -1.14 13.87 9.08
C ARG A 47 -0.43 12.83 8.23
N ASP A 48 0.69 12.31 8.75
CA ASP A 48 1.51 11.33 8.05
C ASP A 48 0.77 10.00 7.90
N LEU A 49 0.02 9.59 8.92
CA LEU A 49 -0.80 8.39 8.85
C LEU A 49 -1.85 8.46 7.74
N ILE A 50 -2.55 9.60 7.61
CA ILE A 50 -3.56 9.80 6.55
C ILE A 50 -2.91 9.73 5.17
N LEU A 51 -1.74 10.35 4.99
CA LEU A 51 -1.03 10.35 3.71
C LEU A 51 -0.52 8.94 3.35
N ILE A 52 0.03 8.20 4.31
CA ILE A 52 0.49 6.81 4.11
C ILE A 52 -0.69 5.90 3.75
N GLU A 53 -1.84 6.06 4.41
CA GLU A 53 -3.05 5.30 4.12
C GLU A 53 -3.51 5.56 2.67
N GLU A 54 -3.58 6.83 2.26
CA GLU A 54 -3.99 7.19 0.90
C GLU A 54 -3.00 6.69 -0.16
N GLN A 55 -1.69 6.81 0.10
CA GLN A 55 -0.66 6.29 -0.78
C GLN A 55 -0.77 4.77 -0.93
N SER A 56 -0.99 4.06 0.18
CA SER A 56 -1.15 2.61 0.18
C SER A 56 -2.37 2.18 -0.64
N ARG A 57 -3.49 2.90 -0.48
CA ARG A 57 -4.73 2.67 -1.25
C ARG A 57 -4.52 2.91 -2.74
N ALA A 58 -3.83 3.98 -3.12
CA ALA A 58 -3.52 4.26 -4.52
C ALA A 58 -2.62 3.18 -5.15
N GLN A 59 -1.67 2.62 -4.39
CA GLN A 59 -0.73 1.62 -4.87
C GLN A 59 -1.26 0.18 -4.84
N GLU A 60 -2.32 -0.10 -4.08
CA GLU A 60 -2.84 -1.46 -3.89
C GLU A 60 -3.22 -2.15 -5.21
N SER A 61 -3.94 -1.45 -6.08
CA SER A 61 -4.40 -2.01 -7.36
C SER A 61 -3.25 -2.35 -8.31
N LEU A 62 -2.23 -1.49 -8.34
CA LEU A 62 -1.01 -1.70 -9.12
C LEU A 62 -0.22 -2.89 -8.59
N LYS A 63 -0.03 -2.97 -7.27
CA LYS A 63 0.65 -4.09 -6.61
C LYS A 63 0.01 -5.42 -6.98
N ARG A 64 -1.33 -5.52 -6.88
CA ARG A 64 -2.07 -6.73 -7.28
C ARG A 64 -1.86 -7.12 -8.74
N ARG A 65 -1.81 -6.14 -9.66
CA ARG A 65 -1.56 -6.39 -11.09
C ARG A 65 -0.13 -6.89 -11.32
N MET A 66 0.86 -6.31 -10.64
CA MET A 66 2.25 -6.75 -10.74
C MET A 66 2.42 -8.18 -10.20
N ASP A 67 1.79 -8.51 -9.07
CA ASP A 67 1.83 -9.86 -8.51
C ASP A 67 1.23 -10.90 -9.47
N LYS A 68 0.08 -10.58 -10.08
CA LYS A 68 -0.53 -11.46 -11.09
C LYS A 68 0.38 -11.65 -12.31
N LEU A 69 0.96 -10.56 -12.83
CA LEU A 69 1.85 -10.62 -13.99
C LEU A 69 3.11 -11.45 -13.70
N LYS A 70 3.71 -11.25 -12.52
CA LYS A 70 4.87 -12.03 -12.06
C LYS A 70 4.56 -13.53 -12.06
N ASN A 71 3.39 -13.92 -11.53
CA ASN A 71 2.97 -15.32 -11.50
C ASN A 71 2.77 -15.88 -12.91
N THR A 72 2.14 -15.11 -13.82
CA THR A 72 1.97 -15.51 -15.22
C THR A 72 3.32 -15.72 -15.92
N ILE A 73 4.27 -14.79 -15.74
CA ILE A 73 5.62 -14.92 -16.32
C ILE A 73 6.33 -16.15 -15.76
N GLN A 74 6.23 -16.39 -14.45
CA GLN A 74 6.86 -17.56 -13.83
C GLN A 74 6.31 -18.88 -14.38
N SER A 75 4.99 -19.00 -14.53
CA SER A 75 4.37 -20.19 -15.12
C SER A 75 4.73 -20.37 -16.60
N ALA A 76 4.77 -19.28 -17.38
CA ALA A 76 5.17 -19.34 -18.79
C ALA A 76 6.62 -19.81 -18.95
N ASN A 77 7.55 -19.28 -18.14
CA ASN A 77 8.94 -19.72 -18.14
C ASN A 77 9.07 -21.21 -17.80
N GLN A 78 8.31 -21.70 -16.81
CA GLN A 78 8.30 -23.13 -16.48
C GLN A 78 7.81 -23.99 -17.65
N ALA A 79 6.75 -23.56 -18.35
CA ALA A 79 6.24 -24.28 -19.51
C ALA A 79 7.26 -24.31 -20.66
N VAL A 80 7.95 -23.19 -20.90
CA VAL A 80 9.02 -23.10 -21.91
C VAL A 80 10.17 -24.06 -21.60
N GLU A 81 10.60 -24.16 -20.34
CA GLU A 81 11.66 -25.09 -19.95
C GLU A 81 11.25 -26.57 -20.10
N ILE A 82 10.00 -26.90 -19.80
CA ILE A 82 9.45 -28.25 -20.03
C ILE A 82 9.48 -28.58 -21.53
N GLU A 83 9.02 -27.65 -22.38
CA GLU A 83 8.97 -27.87 -23.82
C GLU A 83 10.36 -27.95 -24.45
N ARG A 84 11.29 -27.12 -23.95
CA ARG A 84 12.71 -27.20 -24.31
C ARG A 84 13.29 -28.57 -24.01
N LYS A 85 13.02 -29.12 -22.82
CA LYS A 85 13.48 -30.45 -22.44
C LYS A 85 12.93 -31.54 -23.36
N LYS A 86 11.63 -31.52 -23.65
CA LYS A 86 11.02 -32.47 -24.60
C LYS A 86 11.65 -32.39 -25.98
N ASN A 87 11.95 -31.18 -26.46
CA ASN A 87 12.57 -30.98 -27.77
C ASN A 87 13.98 -31.57 -27.83
N VAL A 88 14.78 -31.40 -26.76
CA VAL A 88 16.10 -32.04 -26.62
C VAL A 88 15.97 -33.56 -26.59
N ASP A 89 15.03 -34.10 -25.82
CA ASP A 89 14.80 -35.55 -25.72
C ASP A 89 14.39 -36.13 -27.10
N LEU A 90 13.56 -35.41 -27.85
CA LEU A 90 13.14 -35.80 -29.19
C LEU A 90 14.30 -35.77 -30.20
N LEU A 91 15.17 -34.75 -30.14
CA LEU A 91 16.37 -34.69 -30.98
C LEU A 91 17.29 -35.89 -30.73
N ASN A 92 17.46 -36.30 -29.48
CA ASN A 92 18.26 -37.46 -29.10
C ASN A 92 17.66 -38.81 -29.55
N LEU A 93 16.35 -38.86 -29.83
CA LEU A 93 15.68 -40.04 -30.40
C LEU A 93 15.85 -40.13 -31.93
N ILE A 94 15.89 -38.98 -32.60
CA ILE A 94 15.92 -38.90 -34.07
C ILE A 94 17.36 -39.00 -34.60
N PHE A 95 18.30 -38.37 -33.91
CA PHE A 95 19.71 -38.36 -34.31
C PHE A 95 20.52 -39.24 -33.36
N PRO A 96 21.52 -39.99 -33.88
CA PRO A 96 22.44 -40.72 -33.01
C PRO A 96 23.11 -39.75 -32.04
N ALA A 97 23.30 -40.18 -30.79
CA ALA A 97 24.00 -39.38 -29.81
C ALA A 97 25.36 -38.95 -30.40
N ASN A 98 25.65 -37.65 -30.38
CA ASN A 98 27.00 -37.18 -30.67
C ASN A 98 27.93 -37.83 -29.64
N VAL A 99 28.81 -38.70 -30.12
CA VAL A 99 29.99 -39.21 -29.38
C VAL A 99 30.92 -38.04 -29.08
#